data_AF-A0A7S0R9C5-F1
#
_entry.id   AF-A0A7S0R9C5-F1
#
_cell.length_a   1.000
_cell.length_b   1.000
_cell.length_c   1.000
_cell.angle_alpha   90.00
_cell.angle_beta   90.00
_cell.angle_gamma   90.00
#
_symmetry.space_group_name_H-M   'P 1'
#
loop_
_entity.id
_entity.type
_entity.pdbx_description
1 polymer ?
#
loop_
_entity_poly.entity_id
_entity_poly.type
_entity_poly.pdbx_seq_one_letter_code
_entity_poly.pdbx_strand_id
1 'polypeptide(L)'
;EADWPPELLQLQVAGEERDPATGAVIYRGLRARCGIYQGVPLSVVPHANTGRADYFGTVVNRAARLMAGAQPGQVLVDSVAAGQVVEEWKRAAAARQAADHAAA
;
A
#
# COMPACT_ATOMS: atom_id res chain seq x y z
N GLU A 1 -6.79 -11.04 9.87
CA GLU A 1 -6.04 -10.13 10.76
C GLU A 1 -4.76 -10.84 11.20
N ALA A 2 -3.64 -10.14 11.36
CA ALA A 2 -2.39 -10.77 11.77
C ALA A 2 -2.33 -10.93 13.29
N ASP A 3 -1.74 -12.04 13.76
CA ASP A 3 -1.56 -12.33 15.17
C ASP A 3 -0.30 -11.62 15.70
N TRP A 4 -0.45 -10.33 16.01
CA TRP A 4 0.65 -9.50 16.50
C TRP A 4 0.98 -9.84 17.96
N PRO A 5 2.28 -9.96 18.32
CA PRO A 5 2.69 -10.17 19.71
C PRO A 5 2.12 -9.09 20.63
N PRO A 6 1.61 -9.43 21.83
CA PRO A 6 1.06 -8.45 22.77
C PRO A 6 2.03 -7.33 23.12
N GLU A 7 3.33 -7.64 23.20
CA GLU A 7 4.40 -6.69 23.51
C GLU A 7 4.52 -5.62 22.42
N LEU A 8 4.28 -5.99 21.16
CA LEU A 8 4.31 -5.07 20.02
C LEU A 8 3.12 -4.11 20.06
N LEU A 9 1.95 -4.59 20.48
CA LEU A 9 0.73 -3.77 20.59
C LEU A 9 0.79 -2.77 21.74
N GLN A 10 1.71 -2.95 22.70
CA GLN A 10 1.95 -1.97 23.77
C GLN A 10 2.77 -0.76 23.29
N LEU A 11 3.43 -0.86 22.13
CA LEU A 11 4.21 0.24 21.56
C LEU A 11 3.27 1.30 20.96
N GLN A 12 3.49 2.58 21.24
CA GLN A 12 2.65 3.66 20.73
C GLN A 12 2.51 3.66 19.19
N VAL A 13 3.57 3.27 18.48
CA VAL A 13 3.62 3.25 17.01
C VAL A 13 2.90 2.06 16.37
N ALA A 14 2.53 1.06 17.17
CA ALA A 14 1.93 -0.20 16.69
C ALA A 14 0.70 -0.63 17.50
N GLY A 15 0.31 0.15 18.50
CA GLY A 15 -0.88 -0.10 19.30
C GLY A 15 -2.16 0.08 18.50
N GLU A 16 -3.24 -0.41 19.11
CA GLU A 16 -4.58 -0.29 18.57
C GLU A 16 -5.06 1.16 18.62
N GLU A 17 -5.52 1.67 17.48
CA GLU A 17 -6.10 3.00 17.36
C GLU A 17 -7.52 2.85 16.85
N ARG A 18 -8.47 3.51 17.51
CA ARG A 18 -9.89 3.44 17.19
C ARG A 18 -10.42 4.80 16.76
N ASP A 19 -11.35 4.77 15.83
CA ASP A 19 -12.13 5.93 15.43
C ASP A 19 -12.97 6.41 16.62
N PRO A 20 -12.81 7.66 17.08
CA PRO A 20 -13.57 8.20 18.20
C PRO A 20 -15.09 8.24 17.94
N ALA A 21 -15.52 8.34 16.68
CA ALA A 21 -16.94 8.48 16.33
C ALA A 21 -17.64 7.12 16.19
N THR A 22 -16.97 6.13 15.59
CA THR A 22 -17.57 4.83 15.27
C THR A 22 -17.11 3.70 16.20
N GLY A 23 -16.02 3.90 16.94
CA GLY A 23 -15.37 2.86 17.74
C GLY A 23 -14.64 1.79 16.91
N ALA A 24 -14.64 1.92 15.57
CA ALA A 24 -13.99 0.99 14.67
C ALA A 24 -12.46 1.02 14.84
N VAL A 25 -11.81 -0.13 14.73
CA VAL A 25 -10.34 -0.20 14.73
C VAL A 25 -9.81 0.38 13.42
N ILE A 26 -8.98 1.42 13.52
CA ILE A 26 -8.29 2.06 12.39
C ILE A 26 -6.91 1.40 12.17
N TYR A 27 -6.13 1.24 13.24
CA TYR A 27 -4.81 0.63 13.19
C TYR A 27 -4.64 -0.42 14.28
N ARG A 28 -3.87 -1.47 13.98
CA ARG A 28 -3.40 -2.47 14.96
C ARG A 28 -2.17 -3.19 14.42
N GLY A 29 -1.06 -3.09 15.14
CA GLY A 29 0.23 -3.66 14.77
C GLY A 29 1.10 -2.75 13.91
N LEU A 30 2.08 -3.35 13.20
CA LEU A 30 3.06 -2.59 12.42
C LEU A 30 2.42 -1.76 11.31
N ARG A 31 2.84 -0.50 11.21
CA ARG A 31 2.31 0.48 10.25
C ARG A 31 3.35 0.75 9.16
N ALA A 32 3.29 -0.01 8.07
CA ALA A 32 4.22 0.14 6.96
C ALA A 32 4.02 1.48 6.22
N ARG A 33 5.12 2.08 5.77
CA ARG A 33 5.11 3.20 4.82
C ARG A 33 5.37 2.63 3.44
N CYS A 34 4.50 2.91 2.48
CA CYS A 34 4.60 2.36 1.14
C CYS A 34 4.61 3.46 0.10
N GLY A 35 5.47 3.31 -0.92
CA GLY A 35 5.53 4.17 -2.09
C GLY A 35 5.50 3.32 -3.35
N ILE A 36 4.60 3.63 -4.28
CA ILE A 36 4.47 2.90 -5.55
C ILE A 36 4.66 3.87 -6.70
N TYR A 37 5.52 3.49 -7.63
CA TYR A 37 5.71 4.21 -8.88
C TYR A 37 5.80 3.22 -10.03
N GLN A 38 5.11 3.50 -11.13
CA GLN A 38 5.14 2.69 -12.33
C GLN A 38 6.05 3.33 -13.39
N GLY A 39 6.93 2.53 -13.98
CA GLY A 39 7.81 2.95 -15.06
C GLY A 39 8.72 1.82 -15.52
N VAL A 40 9.55 2.13 -16.51
CA VAL A 40 10.53 1.18 -17.06
C VAL A 40 11.88 1.40 -16.37
N PRO A 41 12.51 0.37 -15.79
CA PRO A 41 13.83 0.48 -15.20
C PRO A 41 14.88 0.77 -16.29
N LEU A 42 15.94 1.49 -15.92
CA LEU A 42 17.07 1.76 -16.83
C LEU A 42 17.84 0.46 -17.12
N SER A 43 18.05 -0.35 -16.10
CA SER A 43 18.64 -1.68 -16.21
C SER A 43 18.15 -2.58 -15.08
N VAL A 44 18.20 -3.88 -15.34
CA VAL A 44 17.94 -4.92 -14.36
C VAL A 44 19.10 -5.89 -14.42
N VAL A 45 19.84 -6.05 -13.33
CA VAL A 45 21.01 -6.94 -13.27
C VAL A 45 20.94 -7.83 -12.04
N PRO A 46 21.56 -9.03 -12.04
CA PRO A 46 21.62 -9.88 -10.86
C PRO A 46 22.43 -9.22 -9.74
N HIS A 47 21.87 -9.18 -8.53
CA HIS A 47 22.57 -8.72 -7.34
C HIS A 47 23.74 -9.66 -7.00
N ALA A 48 24.91 -9.09 -6.72
CA ALA A 48 26.19 -9.82 -6.63
C ALA A 48 26.18 -11.02 -5.68
N ASN A 49 25.49 -10.91 -4.54
CA ASN A 49 25.51 -11.96 -3.51
C ASN A 49 24.29 -12.91 -3.55
N THR A 50 23.17 -12.48 -4.16
CA THR A 50 21.89 -13.22 -4.04
C THR A 50 21.39 -13.72 -5.39
N GLY A 51 21.95 -13.22 -6.51
CA GLY A 51 21.49 -13.54 -7.86
C GLY A 51 20.09 -13.01 -8.20
N ARG A 52 19.41 -12.34 -7.27
CA ARG A 52 18.07 -11.77 -7.48
C ARG A 52 18.14 -10.51 -8.34
N ALA A 53 17.06 -10.17 -9.02
CA ALA A 53 16.98 -8.96 -9.82
C ALA A 53 17.18 -7.71 -8.96
N ASP A 54 18.11 -6.86 -9.36
CA ASP A 54 18.33 -5.52 -8.83
C ASP A 54 17.99 -4.49 -9.91
N TYR A 55 17.19 -3.49 -9.53
CA TYR A 55 16.54 -2.57 -10.46
C TYR A 55 17.17 -1.18 -10.35
N PHE A 56 17.60 -0.62 -11.49
CA PHE A 56 18.28 0.67 -11.53
C PHE A 56 17.50 1.71 -12.32
N GLY A 57 17.81 2.98 -12.05
CA GLY A 57 17.27 4.13 -12.77
C GLY A 57 16.26 4.95 -11.99
N THR A 58 15.59 5.86 -12.68
CA THR A 58 14.71 6.85 -12.05
C THR A 58 13.44 6.23 -11.44
N VAL A 59 12.99 5.08 -11.95
CA VAL A 59 11.78 4.40 -11.48
C VAL A 59 11.87 4.02 -9.98
N VAL A 60 12.99 3.44 -9.55
CA VAL A 60 13.19 3.05 -8.14
C VAL A 60 13.40 4.25 -7.24
N ASN A 61 14.08 5.30 -7.74
CA ASN A 61 14.27 6.55 -6.99
C ASN A 61 12.94 7.27 -6.74
N ARG A 62 12.03 7.27 -7.72
CA ARG A 62 10.69 7.85 -7.57
C ARG A 62 9.84 7.06 -6.57
N ALA A 63 9.83 5.73 -6.66
CA ALA A 63 9.15 4.88 -5.68
C ALA A 63 9.66 5.12 -4.25
N ALA A 64 10.99 5.18 -4.07
CA ALA A 64 11.62 5.46 -2.78
C ALA A 64 11.24 6.84 -2.21
N ARG A 65 11.20 7.88 -3.07
CA ARG A 65 10.78 9.25 -2.67
C ARG A 65 9.32 9.30 -2.25
N LEU A 66 8.44 8.58 -2.92
CA LEU A 66 7.04 8.46 -2.50
C LEU A 66 6.93 7.77 -1.15
N MET A 67 7.66 6.67 -0.92
CA MET A 67 7.69 5.98 0.37
C MET A 67 8.20 6.89 1.49
N ALA A 68 9.27 7.64 1.23
CA ALA A 68 9.85 8.57 2.19
C ALA A 68 8.87 9.68 2.63
N GLY A 69 7.96 10.09 1.74
CA GLY A 69 6.90 11.05 2.03
C GLY A 69 5.65 10.45 2.70
N ALA A 70 5.51 9.14 2.72
CA ALA A 70 4.33 8.46 3.27
C ALA A 70 4.33 8.48 4.81
N GLN A 71 3.15 8.63 5.39
CA GLN A 71 2.93 8.43 6.83
C GLN A 71 2.81 6.92 7.16
N PRO A 72 3.04 6.50 8.42
CA PRO A 72 2.84 5.11 8.82
C PRO A 72 1.41 4.63 8.51
N GLY A 73 1.27 3.51 7.80
CA GLY A 73 -0.02 2.98 7.35
C GLY A 73 -0.51 3.56 6.02
N GLN A 74 0.24 4.48 5.43
CA GLN A 74 -0.13 5.15 4.18
C GLN A 74 0.63 4.54 2.98
N VAL A 75 -0.09 4.46 1.86
CA VAL A 75 0.47 4.19 0.53
C VAL A 75 0.42 5.47 -0.28
N LEU A 76 1.57 5.96 -0.74
CA LEU A 76 1.65 7.08 -1.69
C LEU A 76 1.97 6.58 -3.10
N VAL A 77 1.28 7.16 -4.08
CA VAL A 77 1.42 6.86 -5.50
C VAL A 77 1.45 8.17 -6.30
N ASP A 78 1.90 8.13 -7.54
CA ASP A 78 1.80 9.29 -8.42
C ASP A 78 0.37 9.46 -8.98
N SER A 79 0.08 10.62 -9.55
CA SER A 79 -1.27 10.95 -10.03
C SER A 79 -1.76 10.01 -11.14
N VAL A 80 -0.85 9.47 -11.94
CA VAL A 80 -1.17 8.51 -13.00
C VAL A 80 -1.65 7.20 -12.40
N ALA A 81 -0.85 6.59 -11.50
CA ALA A 81 -1.25 5.35 -10.84
C ALA A 81 -2.53 5.53 -10.00
N ALA A 82 -2.67 6.66 -9.30
CA ALA A 82 -3.89 6.97 -8.56
C ALA A 82 -5.13 7.00 -9.46
N GLY A 83 -5.03 7.66 -10.62
CA GLY A 83 -6.12 7.72 -11.59
C GLY A 83 -6.53 6.33 -12.09
N GLN A 84 -5.56 5.48 -12.41
CA GLN A 84 -5.82 4.11 -12.87
C GLN A 84 -6.54 3.27 -11.81
N VAL A 85 -6.07 3.32 -10.56
CA VAL A 85 -6.67 2.57 -9.44
C VAL A 85 -8.10 3.04 -9.16
N VAL A 86 -8.34 4.36 -9.16
CA VAL A 86 -9.68 4.91 -8.92
C VAL A 86 -10.65 4.47 -10.01
N GLU A 87 -10.24 4.49 -11.28
CA GLU A 87 -11.08 4.01 -12.38
C GLU A 87 -11.35 2.50 -12.29
N GLU A 88 -10.36 1.71 -11.88
CA GLU A 88 -10.54 0.28 -11.65
C GLU A 88 -11.54 0.01 -10.52
N TRP A 89 -11.44 0.73 -9.39
CA TRP A 89 -12.38 0.61 -8.29
C TRP A 89 -13.81 1.00 -8.66
N LYS A 90 -13.98 2.07 -9.45
CA LYS A 90 -15.30 2.44 -9.98
C LYS A 90 -15.90 1.33 -10.83
N ARG A 91 -15.11 0.71 -11.71
CA ARG A 91 -15.55 -0.42 -12.54
C ARG A 91 -15.93 -1.63 -11.68
N ALA A 92 -15.11 -1.97 -10.69
CA ALA A 92 -15.37 -3.08 -9.78
C ALA A 92 -16.65 -2.85 -8.95
N ALA A 93 -16.87 -1.62 -8.45
CA ALA A 93 -18.07 -1.26 -7.72
C ALA A 93 -19.34 -1.38 -8.58
N ALA A 94 -19.29 -0.87 -9.83
CA ALA A 94 -20.40 -0.98 -10.76
C ALA A 94 -20.72 -2.44 -11.12
N ALA A 95 -19.70 -3.27 -11.34
CA ALA A 95 -19.87 -4.70 -11.60
C ALA A 95 -20.52 -5.43 -10.41
N ARG A 96 -20.11 -5.08 -9.18
CA ARG A 96 -20.70 -5.65 -7.96
C ARG A 96 -22.18 -5.28 -7.81
N GLN A 97 -22.52 -4.01 -8.03
CA GLN A 97 -23.90 -3.56 -8.03
C GLN A 97 -24.75 -4.28 -9.08
N ALA A 98 -24.24 -4.45 -10.30
CA ALA A 98 -24.95 -5.17 -11.35
C ALA A 98 -25.20 -6.65 -10.99
N ALA A 99 -24.22 -7.31 -10.36
CA ALA A 99 -24.37 -8.67 -9.88
C ALA A 99 -25.43 -8.78 -8.76
N ASP A 100 -25.42 -7.84 -7.81
CA ASP A 100 -26.40 -7.81 -6.71
C ASP A 100 -27.83 -7.58 -7.24
N HIS A 101 -28.01 -6.73 -8.27
CA HIS A 101 -29.32 -6.51 -8.91
C HIS A 101 -29.79 -7.71 -9.73
N ALA A 102 -28.88 -8.47 -10.34
CA ALA A 102 -29.25 -9.67 -11.09
C ALA A 102 -29.59 -10.87 -10.19
N ALA A 103 -29.14 -10.84 -8.93
CA ALA A 103 -29.42 -11.86 -7.92
C ALA A 103 -30.69 -11.59 -7.10
N ALA A 104 -31.29 -10.40 -7.23
CA ALA A 104 -32.54 -9.98 -6.59
C ALA A 104 -33.74 -10.21 -7.52
#